data_AF-A0A6B3CV15-F1
#
_entry.id   AF-A0A6B3CV15-F1
#
_cell.length_a   1.000
_cell.length_b   1.000
_cell.length_c   1.000
_cell.angle_alpha   90.00
_cell.angle_beta   90.00
_cell.angle_gamma   90.00
#
_symmetry.space_group_name_H-M   'P 1'
#
loop_
_entity.id
_entity.type
_entity.pdbx_description
1 polymer ?
#
loop_
_entity_poly.entity_id
_entity_poly.type
_entity_poly.pdbx_seq_one_letter_code
_entity_poly.pdbx_strand_id
1 'polypeptide(L)'
;MLSPGGLGRPGPAEVTDGASVSGYRSLTEAVGDAPGWLGHLLELSSEATLIVLGLLLLGVCWTALRRRDPDAVAGAVLIGAGTVVAYAVSEALKLVVDEERPCRALDGAEAVAACPEPGDWSFPSNHATLAAALAVGLAVRRPRLAAVTLPLAVAAALLRVLVGVHYPHDVIAGALLGGAVVASVLLVLARPAGLLASALFGRWWGQDAGFVGDDGGRGPVVDAEAGQDGADVRLYRAFDQVQPPGDLPVGQSAAEVRQHVALPGGQPGDPLPGGAPPFGQGPGPGGREVRDHPGGDLR
;
A
#
# COMPACT_ATOMS: atom_id res chain seq x y z
N MET A 1 -15.18 36.13 -13.45
CA MET A 1 -16.40 35.64 -12.79
C MET A 1 -17.19 34.88 -13.84
N LEU A 2 -17.14 33.56 -13.81
CA LEU A 2 -18.09 32.74 -14.56
C LEU A 2 -19.46 32.99 -13.90
N SER A 3 -20.47 33.28 -14.72
CA SER A 3 -21.83 33.53 -14.22
C SER A 3 -22.30 32.33 -13.40
N PRO A 4 -22.97 32.53 -12.25
CA PRO A 4 -23.64 31.42 -11.56
C PRO A 4 -24.61 30.74 -12.53
N GLY A 5 -24.62 29.42 -12.54
CA GLY A 5 -25.55 28.61 -13.33
C GLY A 5 -24.91 27.71 -14.37
N GLY A 6 -23.89 26.91 -14.00
CA GLY A 6 -23.13 26.01 -14.88
C GLY A 6 -23.93 25.01 -15.73
N LEU A 7 -25.27 24.92 -15.55
CA LEU A 7 -26.22 24.19 -16.39
C LEU A 7 -27.24 25.09 -17.13
N GLY A 8 -26.95 26.38 -17.31
CA GLY A 8 -27.85 27.34 -17.96
C GLY A 8 -29.03 27.81 -17.09
N ARG A 9 -28.91 27.69 -15.77
CA ARG A 9 -29.91 28.16 -14.80
C ARG A 9 -29.57 29.57 -14.30
N PRO A 10 -30.56 30.40 -13.92
CA PRO A 10 -30.31 31.77 -13.47
C PRO A 10 -29.65 31.87 -12.07
N GLY A 11 -29.50 30.76 -11.35
CA GLY A 11 -28.92 30.73 -10.01
C GLY A 11 -28.31 29.36 -9.65
N PRO A 12 -27.72 29.26 -8.44
CA PRO A 12 -27.12 28.03 -7.92
C PRO A 12 -28.12 26.86 -7.91
N ALA A 13 -27.61 25.63 -8.01
CA ALA A 13 -28.44 24.44 -7.85
C ALA A 13 -28.72 24.20 -6.36
N GLU A 14 -29.98 24.33 -5.94
CA GLU A 14 -30.39 24.07 -4.57
C GLU A 14 -30.97 22.65 -4.44
N VAL A 15 -30.56 21.93 -3.39
CA VAL A 15 -31.03 20.56 -3.09
C VAL A 15 -31.83 20.60 -1.78
N THR A 16 -33.16 20.69 -1.89
CA THR A 16 -34.05 20.90 -0.74
C THR A 16 -34.77 19.65 -0.24
N ASP A 17 -34.84 18.58 -1.06
CA ASP A 17 -35.54 17.34 -0.75
C ASP A 17 -34.76 16.08 -1.20
N GLY A 18 -35.17 14.92 -0.71
CA GLY A 18 -34.65 13.61 -1.11
C GLY A 18 -33.74 12.95 -0.06
N ALA A 19 -33.25 11.75 -0.39
CA ALA A 19 -32.53 10.90 0.56
C ALA A 19 -31.27 11.57 1.15
N SER A 20 -30.57 12.38 0.36
CA SER A 20 -29.39 13.09 0.84
C SER A 20 -29.74 14.21 1.83
N VAL A 21 -30.90 14.86 1.67
CA VAL A 21 -31.38 15.88 2.60
C VAL A 21 -31.85 15.24 3.90
N SER A 22 -32.60 14.13 3.80
CA SER A 22 -32.99 13.33 4.98
C SER A 22 -31.76 12.85 5.75
N GLY A 23 -30.76 12.31 5.06
CA GLY A 23 -29.51 11.86 5.67
C GLY A 23 -28.71 13.00 6.30
N TYR A 24 -28.66 14.17 5.66
CA TYR A 24 -28.06 15.38 6.24
C TYR A 24 -28.75 15.73 7.56
N ARG A 25 -30.08 15.94 7.54
CA ARG A 25 -30.85 16.32 8.73
C ARG A 25 -30.67 15.33 9.88
N SER A 26 -30.79 14.02 9.61
CA SER A 26 -30.61 12.99 10.64
C SER A 26 -29.21 12.97 11.27
N LEU A 27 -28.18 13.33 10.51
CA LEU A 27 -26.79 13.38 11.02
C LEU A 27 -26.51 14.68 11.76
N THR A 28 -27.03 15.81 11.29
CA THR A 28 -26.81 17.12 11.93
C THR A 28 -27.68 17.31 13.17
N GLU A 29 -28.92 16.82 13.19
CA GLU A 29 -29.79 16.84 14.38
C GLU A 29 -29.12 16.14 15.58
N ALA A 30 -28.34 15.09 15.33
CA ALA A 30 -27.59 14.39 16.38
C ALA A 30 -26.49 15.25 17.04
N VAL A 31 -26.11 16.36 16.40
CA VAL A 31 -25.02 17.26 16.82
C VAL A 31 -25.51 18.71 16.94
N GLY A 32 -26.76 19.03 16.63
CA GLY A 32 -27.30 20.40 16.58
C GLY A 32 -27.31 21.09 17.94
N ASP A 33 -27.62 20.34 19.00
CA ASP A 33 -27.58 20.83 20.39
C ASP A 33 -26.17 20.79 21.01
N ALA A 34 -25.14 20.46 20.23
CA ALA A 34 -23.81 20.30 20.77
C ALA A 34 -23.21 21.64 21.24
N PRO A 35 -22.38 21.63 22.30
CA PRO A 35 -21.63 22.81 22.69
C PRO A 35 -20.72 23.29 21.55
N GLY A 36 -20.53 24.60 21.39
CA GLY A 36 -19.71 25.16 20.30
C GLY A 36 -18.27 24.64 20.24
N TRP A 37 -17.69 24.19 21.36
CA TRP A 37 -16.36 23.56 21.35
C TRP A 37 -16.34 22.23 20.57
N LEU A 38 -17.46 21.50 20.50
CA LEU A 38 -17.55 20.25 19.74
C LEU A 38 -17.50 20.54 18.24
N GLY A 39 -18.11 21.63 17.78
CA GLY A 39 -18.00 22.10 16.39
C GLY A 39 -16.54 22.29 15.97
N HIS A 40 -15.80 23.05 16.76
CA HIS A 40 -14.37 23.25 16.54
C HIS A 40 -13.57 21.95 16.58
N LEU A 41 -13.91 21.01 17.47
CA LEU A 41 -13.25 19.71 17.53
C LEU A 41 -13.52 18.86 16.28
N LEU A 42 -14.76 18.85 15.77
CA LEU A 42 -15.13 18.10 14.58
C LEU A 42 -14.48 18.68 13.32
N GLU A 43 -14.45 20.01 13.21
CA GLU A 43 -13.75 20.72 12.15
C GLU A 43 -12.24 20.44 12.18
N LEU A 44 -11.61 20.61 13.34
CA LEU A 44 -10.19 20.29 13.54
C LEU A 44 -9.89 18.81 13.25
N SER A 45 -10.78 17.90 13.65
CA SER A 45 -10.65 16.47 13.36
C SER A 45 -10.74 16.20 11.86
N SER A 46 -11.61 16.92 11.14
CA SER A 46 -11.72 16.80 9.67
C SER A 46 -10.41 17.21 9.00
N GLU A 47 -9.82 18.33 9.40
CA GLU A 47 -8.52 18.78 8.89
C GLU A 47 -7.38 17.82 9.25
N ALA A 48 -7.38 17.33 10.49
CA ALA A 48 -6.37 16.40 11.00
C ALA A 48 -6.29 15.11 10.17
N THR A 49 -7.43 14.61 9.65
CA THR A 49 -7.42 13.40 8.80
C THR A 49 -6.59 13.59 7.53
N LEU A 50 -6.69 14.75 6.86
CA LEU A 50 -5.89 15.06 5.66
C LEU A 50 -4.42 15.23 6.02
N ILE A 51 -4.11 15.88 7.14
CA ILE A 51 -2.74 16.04 7.62
C ILE A 51 -2.11 14.67 7.86
N VAL A 52 -2.81 13.77 8.55
CA VAL A 52 -2.32 12.41 8.82
C VAL A 52 -2.10 11.65 7.52
N LEU A 53 -3.05 11.69 6.57
CA LEU A 53 -2.89 11.04 5.26
C LEU A 53 -1.70 11.62 4.47
N GLY A 54 -1.50 12.93 4.49
CA GLY A 54 -0.36 13.61 3.89
C GLY A 54 0.97 13.20 4.54
N LEU A 55 1.03 13.14 5.86
CA LEU A 55 2.21 12.68 6.60
C LEU A 55 2.53 11.21 6.33
N LEU A 56 1.51 10.35 6.20
CA LEU A 56 1.70 8.96 5.78
C LEU A 56 2.31 8.87 4.38
N LEU A 57 1.85 9.68 3.43
CA LEU A 57 2.45 9.77 2.09
C LEU A 57 3.90 10.24 2.14
N LEU A 58 4.20 11.28 2.92
CA LEU A 58 5.57 11.77 3.12
C LEU A 58 6.45 10.69 3.77
N GLY A 59 5.93 9.94 4.73
CA GLY A 59 6.62 8.80 5.35
C GLY A 59 6.92 7.68 4.35
N VAL A 60 5.96 7.34 3.48
CA VAL A 60 6.17 6.36 2.39
C VAL A 60 7.22 6.87 1.39
N CYS A 61 7.16 8.14 1.00
CA CYS A 61 8.15 8.75 0.10
C CYS A 61 9.55 8.77 0.74
N TRP A 62 9.65 9.19 2.00
CA TRP A 62 10.90 9.22 2.75
C TRP A 62 11.52 7.82 2.89
N THR A 63 10.72 6.82 3.26
CA THR A 63 11.20 5.44 3.36
C THR A 63 11.63 4.88 2.01
N ALA A 64 10.93 5.21 0.93
CA ALA A 64 11.33 4.84 -0.43
C ALA A 64 12.68 5.48 -0.83
N LEU A 65 12.87 6.77 -0.54
CA LEU A 65 14.14 7.48 -0.78
C LEU A 65 15.29 6.89 0.04
N ARG A 66 15.06 6.57 1.33
CA ARG A 66 16.08 5.94 2.18
C ARG A 66 16.46 4.53 1.73
N ARG A 67 15.49 3.78 1.19
CA ARG A 67 15.72 2.44 0.62
C ARG A 67 16.26 2.49 -0.82
N ARG A 68 16.39 3.69 -1.40
CA ARG A 68 16.79 3.90 -2.80
C ARG A 68 15.95 3.08 -3.79
N ASP A 69 14.64 2.97 -3.51
CA ASP A 69 13.69 2.21 -4.33
C ASP A 69 12.98 3.17 -5.32
N PRO A 70 13.41 3.20 -6.60
CA PRO A 70 12.86 4.13 -7.58
C PRO A 70 11.39 3.86 -7.91
N ASP A 71 10.92 2.60 -7.86
CA ASP A 71 9.51 2.27 -8.10
C ASP A 71 8.65 2.82 -6.96
N ALA A 72 9.08 2.63 -5.70
CA ALA A 72 8.37 3.17 -4.55
C ALA A 72 8.34 4.71 -4.54
N VAL A 73 9.44 5.37 -4.93
CA VAL A 73 9.47 6.84 -5.07
C VAL A 73 8.52 7.30 -6.18
N ALA A 74 8.59 6.69 -7.37
CA ALA A 74 7.67 6.99 -8.47
C ALA A 74 6.20 6.81 -8.05
N GLY A 75 5.92 5.74 -7.30
CA GLY A 75 4.61 5.48 -6.72
C GLY A 75 4.12 6.60 -5.80
N ALA A 76 4.95 7.04 -4.85
CA ALA A 76 4.59 8.12 -3.94
C ALA A 76 4.36 9.45 -4.67
N VAL A 77 5.19 9.76 -5.67
CA VAL A 77 5.03 10.94 -6.53
C VAL A 77 3.72 10.87 -7.33
N LEU A 78 3.39 9.72 -7.91
CA LEU A 78 2.14 9.52 -8.64
C LEU A 78 0.90 9.62 -7.75
N ILE A 79 0.97 9.16 -6.49
CA ILE A 79 -0.12 9.40 -5.52
C ILE A 79 -0.31 10.90 -5.33
N GLY A 80 0.76 11.64 -5.02
CA GLY A 80 0.68 13.09 -4.83
C GLY A 80 0.15 13.83 -6.06
N ALA A 81 0.70 13.52 -7.24
CA ALA A 81 0.26 14.11 -8.50
C ALA A 81 -1.20 13.75 -8.83
N GLY A 82 -1.60 12.49 -8.63
CA GLY A 82 -2.97 12.05 -8.83
C GLY A 82 -3.96 12.74 -7.90
N THR A 83 -3.58 12.99 -6.64
CA THR A 83 -4.38 13.78 -5.70
C THR A 83 -4.58 15.22 -6.18
N VAL A 84 -3.53 15.86 -6.72
CA VAL A 84 -3.64 17.20 -7.31
C VAL A 84 -4.56 17.20 -8.53
N VAL A 85 -4.45 16.18 -9.40
CA VAL A 85 -5.35 16.03 -10.55
C VAL A 85 -6.79 15.83 -10.09
N ALA A 86 -7.04 14.99 -9.08
CA ALA A 86 -8.38 14.77 -8.53
C ALA A 86 -8.99 16.06 -7.98
N TYR A 87 -8.21 16.85 -7.25
CA TYR A 87 -8.63 18.16 -6.77
C TYR A 87 -8.99 19.11 -7.91
N ALA A 88 -8.14 19.19 -8.95
CA ALA A 88 -8.42 20.03 -10.11
C ALA A 88 -9.70 19.61 -10.86
N VAL A 89 -9.97 18.31 -10.96
CA VAL A 89 -11.23 17.81 -11.55
C VAL A 89 -12.42 18.14 -10.66
N SER A 90 -12.28 18.05 -9.33
CA SER A 90 -13.31 18.48 -8.37
C SER A 90 -13.66 19.95 -8.52
N GLU A 91 -12.66 20.83 -8.60
CA GLU A 91 -12.84 22.26 -8.86
C GLU A 91 -13.50 22.54 -10.21
N ALA A 92 -13.10 21.83 -11.26
CA ALA A 92 -13.74 21.96 -12.57
C ALA A 92 -15.22 21.54 -12.53
N LEU A 93 -15.56 20.47 -11.79
CA LEU A 93 -16.94 20.03 -11.63
C LEU A 93 -17.78 21.03 -10.83
N LYS A 94 -17.20 21.66 -9.81
CA LYS A 94 -17.88 22.72 -9.04
C LYS A 94 -18.36 23.85 -9.94
N LEU A 95 -17.55 24.29 -10.91
CA LEU A 95 -17.90 25.33 -11.88
C LEU A 95 -19.01 24.95 -12.86
N VAL A 96 -19.35 23.66 -12.95
CA VAL A 96 -20.39 23.14 -13.84
C VAL A 96 -21.68 22.89 -13.07
N VAL A 97 -21.60 22.38 -11.84
CA VAL A 97 -22.79 22.03 -11.06
C VAL A 97 -23.32 23.22 -10.27
N ASP A 98 -22.44 24.08 -9.74
CA ASP A 98 -22.78 25.23 -8.90
C ASP A 98 -23.78 24.88 -7.77
N GLU A 99 -23.58 23.74 -7.11
CA GLU A 99 -24.49 23.28 -6.05
C GLU A 99 -24.31 24.10 -4.77
N GLU A 100 -25.43 24.59 -4.26
CA GLU A 100 -25.49 25.37 -3.03
C GLU A 100 -25.35 24.49 -1.79
N ARG A 101 -24.67 24.99 -0.76
CA ARG A 101 -24.40 24.21 0.46
C ARG A 101 -25.65 24.06 1.32
N PRO A 102 -25.80 22.95 2.07
CA PRO A 102 -26.97 22.72 2.92
C PRO A 102 -27.19 23.83 3.95
N CYS A 103 -26.11 24.42 4.48
CA CYS A 103 -26.16 25.54 5.43
C CYS A 103 -26.73 26.86 4.85
N ARG A 104 -26.87 26.98 3.53
CA ARG A 104 -27.52 28.12 2.85
C ARG A 104 -28.84 27.74 2.17
N ALA A 105 -28.94 26.52 1.66
CA ALA A 105 -30.11 26.07 0.89
C ALA A 105 -31.26 25.50 1.75
N LEU A 106 -30.99 25.02 2.96
CA LEU A 106 -32.02 24.42 3.82
C LEU A 106 -32.44 25.34 4.96
N ASP A 107 -33.75 25.60 5.05
CA ASP A 107 -34.33 26.26 6.22
C ASP A 107 -34.12 25.41 7.48
N GLY A 108 -33.67 26.05 8.56
CA GLY A 108 -33.40 25.38 9.84
C GLY A 108 -32.17 24.46 9.81
N ALA A 109 -31.23 24.65 8.89
CA ALA A 109 -29.99 23.88 8.87
C ALA A 109 -29.18 24.06 10.16
N GLU A 110 -28.96 22.97 10.88
CA GLU A 110 -28.16 22.92 12.11
C GLU A 110 -26.68 22.67 11.78
N ALA A 111 -26.06 23.59 11.05
CA ALA A 111 -24.63 23.51 10.76
C ALA A 111 -23.80 23.96 11.97
N VAL A 112 -22.83 23.12 12.35
CA VAL A 112 -22.00 23.37 13.54
C VAL A 112 -20.76 24.20 13.21
N ALA A 113 -20.22 24.12 11.98
CA ALA A 113 -19.21 25.08 11.51
C ALA A 113 -19.81 26.27 10.77
N ALA A 114 -19.00 27.31 10.66
CA ALA A 114 -19.31 28.46 9.82
C ALA A 114 -19.53 28.01 8.37
N CYS A 115 -20.65 28.46 7.79
CA CYS A 115 -20.95 28.18 6.40
C CYS A 115 -19.96 28.95 5.50
N PRO A 116 -19.28 28.28 4.54
CA PRO A 116 -18.37 28.94 3.61
C PRO A 116 -19.04 30.05 2.79
N GLU A 117 -18.23 31.00 2.34
CA GLU A 117 -18.69 32.17 1.58
C GLU A 117 -19.44 31.77 0.29
N PRO A 118 -20.41 32.60 -0.16
CA PRO A 118 -21.07 32.41 -1.44
C PRO A 118 -20.09 32.26 -2.61
N GLY A 119 -20.32 31.23 -3.43
CA GLY A 119 -19.45 30.86 -4.54
C GLY A 119 -18.47 29.72 -4.23
N ASP A 120 -18.35 29.28 -2.98
CA ASP A 120 -17.72 28.00 -2.66
C ASP A 120 -18.76 26.87 -2.69
N TRP A 121 -18.87 26.23 -3.86
CA TRP A 121 -19.88 25.22 -4.16
C TRP A 121 -19.70 23.91 -3.37
N SER A 122 -20.82 23.23 -3.10
CA SER A 122 -20.86 22.00 -2.29
C SER A 122 -20.36 20.78 -3.05
N PHE A 123 -20.78 20.62 -4.31
CA PHE A 123 -20.59 19.40 -5.07
C PHE A 123 -19.42 19.47 -6.07
N PRO A 124 -18.52 18.47 -6.12
CA PRO A 124 -18.30 17.44 -5.09
C PRO A 124 -17.45 17.96 -3.92
N SER A 125 -17.38 17.20 -2.83
CA SER A 125 -16.58 17.61 -1.67
C SER A 125 -15.07 17.47 -1.92
N ASN A 126 -14.34 18.60 -1.90
CA ASN A 126 -12.88 18.61 -2.04
C ASN A 126 -12.17 17.82 -0.94
N HIS A 127 -12.62 17.94 0.32
CA HIS A 127 -12.03 17.21 1.46
C HIS A 127 -12.17 15.70 1.28
N ALA A 128 -13.37 15.22 0.92
CA ALA A 128 -13.59 13.80 0.65
C ALA A 128 -12.77 13.32 -0.57
N THR A 129 -12.65 14.16 -1.61
CA THR A 129 -11.83 13.88 -2.80
C THR A 129 -10.36 13.69 -2.45
N LEU A 130 -9.76 14.65 -1.72
CA LEU A 130 -8.36 14.59 -1.30
C LEU A 130 -8.12 13.40 -0.37
N ALA A 131 -9.00 13.17 0.60
CA ALA A 131 -8.86 12.09 1.57
C ALA A 131 -8.91 10.72 0.89
N ALA A 132 -9.88 10.50 0.00
CA ALA A 132 -10.01 9.24 -0.74
C ALA A 132 -8.85 9.03 -1.73
N ALA A 133 -8.42 10.09 -2.44
CA ALA A 133 -7.28 10.04 -3.34
C ALA A 133 -6.00 9.57 -2.62
N LEU A 134 -5.67 10.20 -1.49
CA LEU A 134 -4.52 9.80 -0.67
C LEU A 134 -4.69 8.39 -0.10
N ALA A 135 -5.85 8.08 0.46
CA ALA A 135 -6.08 6.81 1.13
C ALA A 135 -6.06 5.62 0.18
N VAL A 136 -6.72 5.73 -0.97
CA VAL A 136 -6.73 4.71 -2.04
C VAL A 136 -5.33 4.58 -2.63
N GLY A 137 -4.65 5.69 -2.94
CA GLY A 137 -3.29 5.66 -3.45
C GLY A 137 -2.32 4.92 -2.53
N LEU A 138 -2.36 5.25 -1.23
CA LEU A 138 -1.57 4.57 -0.21
C LEU A 138 -1.95 3.09 -0.06
N ALA A 139 -3.24 2.77 -0.06
CA ALA A 139 -3.71 1.38 0.04
C ALA A 139 -3.27 0.54 -1.17
N VAL A 140 -3.31 1.09 -2.39
CA VAL A 140 -2.86 0.40 -3.60
C VAL A 140 -1.35 0.14 -3.58
N ARG A 141 -0.55 1.09 -3.12
CA ARG A 141 0.92 0.94 -3.11
C ARG A 141 1.45 0.23 -1.87
N ARG A 142 0.75 0.30 -0.75
CA ARG A 142 1.10 -0.33 0.53
C ARG A 142 -0.18 -0.90 1.17
N PRO A 143 -0.64 -2.11 0.76
CA PRO A 143 -1.90 -2.69 1.23
C PRO A 143 -2.07 -2.77 2.75
N ARG A 144 -0.96 -2.94 3.48
CA ARG A 144 -0.97 -2.92 4.96
C ARG A 144 -1.47 -1.60 5.55
N LEU A 145 -1.32 -0.48 4.85
CA LEU A 145 -1.82 0.83 5.29
C LEU A 145 -3.32 0.99 5.08
N ALA A 146 -3.97 0.15 4.26
CA ALA A 146 -5.39 0.25 3.95
C ALA A 146 -6.28 0.21 5.20
N ALA A 147 -5.90 -0.60 6.20
CA ALA A 147 -6.59 -0.71 7.47
C ALA A 147 -6.61 0.60 8.28
N VAL A 148 -5.72 1.54 7.98
CA VAL A 148 -5.66 2.86 8.63
C VAL A 148 -6.17 3.95 7.68
N THR A 149 -5.73 3.94 6.43
CA THR A 149 -6.02 5.04 5.50
C THR A 149 -7.47 5.06 5.04
N LEU A 150 -8.09 3.91 4.78
CA LEU A 150 -9.48 3.87 4.33
C LEU A 150 -10.46 4.31 5.43
N PRO A 151 -10.33 3.87 6.69
CA PRO A 151 -11.13 4.42 7.79
C PRO A 151 -10.93 5.92 7.99
N LEU A 152 -9.69 6.43 7.84
CA LEU A 152 -9.43 7.88 7.91
C LEU A 152 -10.16 8.65 6.81
N ALA A 153 -10.20 8.13 5.57
CA ALA A 153 -10.94 8.76 4.49
C ALA A 153 -12.46 8.74 4.71
N VAL A 154 -12.99 7.64 5.26
CA VAL A 154 -14.40 7.55 5.66
C VAL A 154 -14.72 8.54 6.78
N ALA A 155 -13.86 8.63 7.80
CA ALA A 155 -14.01 9.60 8.89
C ALA A 155 -13.97 11.03 8.35
N ALA A 156 -13.02 11.35 7.46
CA ALA A 156 -12.92 12.65 6.80
C ALA A 156 -14.23 13.02 6.09
N ALA A 157 -14.79 12.10 5.30
CA ALA A 157 -16.04 12.29 4.57
C ALA A 157 -17.24 12.50 5.52
N LEU A 158 -17.37 11.66 6.55
CA LEU A 158 -18.47 11.75 7.52
C LEU A 158 -18.43 13.04 8.33
N LEU A 159 -17.24 13.47 8.76
CA LEU A 159 -17.05 14.71 9.51
C LEU A 159 -17.52 15.94 8.71
N ARG A 160 -17.37 15.94 7.38
CA ARG A 160 -17.87 17.04 6.52
C ARG A 160 -19.41 17.14 6.50
N VAL A 161 -20.10 16.02 6.67
CA VAL A 161 -21.58 16.00 6.79
C VAL A 161 -22.00 16.40 8.19
N LEU A 162 -21.36 15.83 9.23
CA LEU A 162 -21.68 16.13 10.64
C LEU A 162 -21.46 17.60 11.00
N VAL A 163 -20.44 18.22 10.43
CA VAL A 163 -20.16 19.66 10.62
C VAL A 163 -21.19 20.55 9.88
N GLY A 164 -21.99 19.98 8.98
CA GLY A 164 -23.15 20.64 8.38
C GLY A 164 -22.87 21.39 7.08
N VAL A 165 -21.74 21.12 6.43
CA VAL A 165 -21.24 21.90 5.29
C VAL A 165 -21.34 21.18 3.95
N HIS A 166 -21.66 19.89 3.96
CA HIS A 166 -21.87 19.08 2.75
C HIS A 166 -23.02 18.09 2.95
N TYR A 167 -23.68 17.75 1.85
CA TYR A 167 -24.62 16.66 1.78
C TYR A 167 -23.89 15.29 1.73
N PRO A 168 -24.54 14.18 2.17
CA PRO A 168 -24.03 12.83 1.99
C PRO A 168 -23.60 12.49 0.56
N HIS A 169 -24.35 12.94 -0.46
CA HIS A 169 -24.00 12.66 -1.84
C HIS A 169 -22.75 13.42 -2.32
N ASP A 170 -22.47 14.62 -1.81
CA ASP A 170 -21.24 15.39 -2.11
C ASP A 170 -19.98 14.62 -1.71
N VAL A 171 -20.01 14.04 -0.50
CA VAL A 171 -18.85 13.35 0.08
C VAL A 171 -18.66 11.97 -0.56
N ILE A 172 -19.75 11.29 -0.93
CA ILE A 172 -19.71 10.04 -1.71
C ILE A 172 -19.13 10.31 -3.09
N ALA A 173 -19.64 11.32 -3.81
CA ALA A 173 -19.17 11.68 -5.15
C ALA A 173 -17.69 12.09 -5.12
N GLY A 174 -17.31 12.93 -4.14
CA GLY A 174 -15.91 13.31 -3.95
C GLY A 174 -15.00 12.11 -3.67
N ALA A 175 -15.41 11.22 -2.77
CA ALA A 175 -14.62 10.02 -2.46
C ALA A 175 -14.44 9.09 -3.68
N LEU A 176 -15.52 8.87 -4.44
CA LEU A 176 -15.47 8.08 -5.67
C LEU A 176 -14.57 8.73 -6.72
N LEU A 177 -14.69 10.04 -6.94
CA LEU A 177 -13.86 10.80 -7.87
C LEU A 177 -12.38 10.69 -7.50
N GLY A 178 -12.03 11.02 -6.25
CA GLY A 178 -10.65 11.02 -5.78
C GLY A 178 -10.01 9.63 -5.86
N GLY A 179 -10.71 8.61 -5.37
CA GLY A 179 -10.26 7.24 -5.44
C GLY A 179 -10.07 6.74 -6.87
N ALA A 180 -11.05 7.02 -7.76
CA ALA A 180 -11.00 6.59 -9.16
C ALA A 180 -9.87 7.27 -9.94
N VAL A 181 -9.66 8.58 -9.75
CA VAL A 181 -8.60 9.32 -10.43
C VAL A 181 -7.23 8.79 -10.03
N VAL A 182 -6.94 8.66 -8.72
CA VAL A 182 -5.64 8.15 -8.27
C VAL A 182 -5.41 6.70 -8.68
N ALA A 183 -6.44 5.84 -8.55
CA ALA A 183 -6.34 4.46 -9.00
C ALA A 183 -6.02 4.39 -10.50
N SER A 184 -6.68 5.20 -11.33
CA SER A 184 -6.44 5.26 -12.77
C SER A 184 -5.02 5.75 -13.09
N VAL A 185 -4.57 6.82 -12.42
CA VAL A 185 -3.19 7.34 -12.55
C VAL A 185 -2.17 6.25 -12.22
N LEU A 186 -2.34 5.53 -11.11
CA LEU A 186 -1.43 4.46 -10.73
C LEU A 186 -1.47 3.28 -11.70
N LEU A 187 -2.66 2.84 -12.13
CA LEU A 187 -2.82 1.74 -13.08
C LEU A 187 -2.13 2.02 -14.42
N VAL A 188 -2.25 3.25 -14.92
CA VAL A 188 -1.70 3.63 -16.23
C VAL A 188 -0.22 4.00 -16.14
N LEU A 189 0.19 4.75 -15.11
CA LEU A 189 1.50 5.40 -15.07
C LEU A 189 2.53 4.74 -14.15
N ALA A 190 2.15 3.82 -13.25
CA ALA A 190 3.12 3.26 -12.31
C ALA A 190 4.28 2.52 -12.99
N ARG A 191 3.99 1.69 -13.99
CA ARG A 191 5.02 0.95 -14.74
C ARG A 191 5.98 1.88 -15.51
N PRO A 192 5.51 2.77 -16.39
CA PRO A 192 6.43 3.66 -17.11
C PRO A 192 7.17 4.62 -16.16
N ALA A 193 6.50 5.11 -15.10
CA ALA A 193 7.14 5.98 -14.12
C ALA A 193 8.24 5.26 -13.33
N GLY A 194 8.04 3.99 -12.96
CA GLY A 194 9.07 3.18 -12.29
C GLY A 194 10.30 2.97 -13.18
N LEU A 195 10.11 2.66 -14.46
CA LEU A 195 11.22 2.53 -15.42
C LEU A 195 11.99 3.85 -15.59
N LEU A 196 11.27 4.96 -15.75
CA LEU A 196 11.87 6.28 -15.86
C LEU A 196 12.62 6.67 -14.58
N ALA A 197 12.03 6.42 -13.42
CA ALA A 197 12.65 6.66 -12.13
C ALA A 197 13.92 5.84 -11.98
N SER A 198 13.93 4.54 -12.32
CA SER A 198 15.13 3.71 -12.29
C SER A 198 16.24 4.25 -13.21
N ALA A 199 15.89 4.72 -14.41
CA ALA A 199 16.85 5.31 -15.34
C ALA A 199 17.42 6.66 -14.84
N LEU A 200 16.61 7.48 -14.18
CA LEU A 200 17.02 8.77 -13.62
C LEU A 200 17.84 8.60 -12.35
N PHE A 201 17.34 7.76 -11.42
CA PHE A 201 17.97 7.54 -10.13
C PHE A 201 19.18 6.62 -10.20
N GLY A 202 19.28 5.71 -11.17
CA GLY A 202 20.50 4.92 -11.41
C GLY A 202 21.72 5.80 -11.71
N ARG A 203 21.51 7.03 -12.20
CA ARG A 203 22.58 8.04 -12.37
C ARG A 203 22.91 8.80 -11.08
N TRP A 204 21.95 8.92 -10.16
CA TRP A 204 22.06 9.75 -8.96
C TRP A 204 22.47 8.97 -7.71
N TRP A 205 21.95 7.76 -7.54
CA TRP A 205 22.29 6.88 -6.43
C TRP A 205 23.59 6.09 -6.66
N GLY A 206 24.23 6.26 -7.82
CA GLY A 206 25.46 5.55 -8.17
C GLY A 206 25.21 4.06 -8.35
N GLN A 207 25.91 3.45 -9.29
CA GLN A 207 26.07 2.00 -9.22
C GLN A 207 27.06 1.72 -8.09
N ASP A 208 26.57 1.64 -6.85
CA ASP A 208 27.19 0.79 -5.83
C ASP A 208 26.91 -0.69 -6.18
N ALA A 209 27.08 -1.06 -7.45
CA ALA A 209 27.62 -2.37 -7.76
C ALA A 209 29.06 -2.28 -7.28
N GLY A 210 29.27 -2.49 -5.97
CA GLY A 210 30.60 -2.71 -5.44
C GLY A 210 31.26 -3.73 -6.33
N PHE A 211 32.31 -3.30 -7.03
CA PHE A 211 33.23 -4.21 -7.68
C PHE A 211 33.92 -4.95 -6.54
N VAL A 212 33.26 -5.99 -6.03
CA VAL A 212 33.91 -6.97 -5.15
C VAL A 212 35.00 -7.59 -6.00
N GLY A 213 36.21 -7.60 -5.44
CA GLY A 213 37.43 -7.96 -6.13
C GLY A 213 37.32 -9.30 -6.86
N ASP A 214 38.17 -9.45 -7.87
CA ASP A 214 38.46 -10.71 -8.53
C ASP A 214 38.96 -11.73 -7.50
N ASP A 215 38.03 -12.49 -6.92
CA ASP A 215 38.33 -13.66 -6.10
C ASP A 215 38.68 -14.83 -7.03
N GLY A 216 39.86 -14.73 -7.65
CA GLY A 216 40.64 -15.87 -8.13
C GLY A 216 39.89 -16.89 -8.99
N GLY A 217 39.10 -16.44 -9.98
CA GLY A 217 38.55 -17.31 -11.01
C GLY A 217 37.25 -18.07 -10.66
N ARG A 218 36.50 -17.65 -9.64
CA ARG A 218 35.09 -18.04 -9.50
C ARG A 218 34.23 -16.88 -9.98
N GLY A 219 33.45 -17.12 -11.03
CA GLY A 219 32.61 -16.11 -11.69
C GLY A 219 31.68 -15.36 -10.73
N PRO A 220 31.15 -14.20 -11.14
CA PRO A 220 30.44 -13.28 -10.27
C PRO A 220 29.27 -13.98 -9.57
N VAL A 221 29.35 -14.09 -8.25
CA VAL A 221 28.23 -14.50 -7.41
C VAL A 221 27.47 -13.21 -7.08
N VAL A 222 26.27 -13.08 -7.63
CA VAL A 222 25.36 -12.00 -7.25
C VAL A 222 24.86 -12.33 -5.84
N ASP A 223 25.25 -11.53 -4.85
CA ASP A 223 24.64 -11.62 -3.52
C ASP A 223 23.18 -11.15 -3.67
N ALA A 224 22.25 -12.08 -3.52
CA ALA A 224 20.85 -11.74 -3.39
C ALA A 224 20.65 -11.10 -2.02
N GLU A 225 20.87 -9.78 -1.92
CA GLU A 225 20.46 -9.04 -0.73
C GLU A 225 18.95 -9.24 -0.55
N ALA A 226 18.61 -10.09 0.42
CA ALA A 226 17.26 -10.36 0.89
C ALA A 226 16.72 -9.13 1.65
N GLY A 227 16.51 -8.03 0.92
CA GLY A 227 15.80 -6.84 1.38
C GLY A 227 14.31 -6.85 1.06
N GLN A 228 13.77 -8.01 0.64
CA GLN A 228 12.35 -8.17 0.36
C GLN A 228 11.59 -8.43 1.66
N ASP A 229 10.75 -7.46 2.02
CA ASP A 229 9.65 -7.66 2.96
C ASP A 229 8.78 -8.79 2.42
N GLY A 230 8.77 -9.96 3.07
CA GLY A 230 8.20 -11.22 2.56
C GLY A 230 6.68 -11.20 2.25
N ALA A 231 6.02 -10.04 2.35
CA ALA A 231 4.61 -9.87 2.03
C ALA A 231 4.34 -9.14 0.70
N ASP A 232 5.35 -8.81 -0.10
CA ASP A 232 5.17 -8.20 -1.43
C ASP A 232 5.50 -9.18 -2.58
N VAL A 233 5.20 -10.47 -2.37
CA VAL A 233 5.15 -11.46 -3.45
C VAL A 233 3.90 -11.17 -4.28
N ARG A 234 4.02 -10.33 -5.30
CA ARG A 234 2.96 -10.13 -6.30
C ARG A 234 2.75 -11.41 -7.10
N LEU A 235 1.81 -12.24 -6.65
CA LEU A 235 1.24 -13.37 -7.39
C LEU A 235 0.28 -12.85 -8.46
N TYR A 236 0.79 -12.11 -9.45
CA TYR A 236 0.07 -11.88 -10.70
C TYR A 236 0.87 -12.50 -11.83
N ARG A 237 0.86 -13.83 -11.89
CA ARG A 237 1.19 -14.55 -13.12
C ARG A 237 -0.07 -14.54 -13.98
N ALA A 238 0.02 -13.99 -15.19
CA ALA A 238 -1.05 -14.12 -16.17
C ALA A 238 -1.32 -15.61 -16.45
N PHE A 239 -2.60 -16.00 -16.52
CA PHE A 239 -3.06 -17.38 -16.66
C PHE A 239 -2.71 -18.04 -18.01
N ASP A 240 -1.97 -17.35 -18.89
CA ASP A 240 -1.61 -17.82 -20.23
C ASP A 240 -0.16 -18.34 -20.34
N GLN A 241 0.64 -18.24 -19.28
CA GLN A 241 2.02 -18.73 -19.25
C GLN A 241 2.08 -20.14 -18.63
N VAL A 242 1.60 -21.14 -19.37
CA VAL A 242 1.86 -22.56 -19.04
C VAL A 242 3.34 -22.84 -19.35
N GLN A 243 4.14 -23.08 -18.31
CA GLN A 243 5.49 -23.62 -18.47
C GLN A 243 5.34 -25.00 -19.15
N PRO A 244 5.90 -25.25 -20.34
CA PRO A 244 5.90 -26.59 -20.90
C PRO A 244 6.67 -27.52 -19.96
N PRO A 245 6.18 -28.75 -19.70
CA PRO A 245 6.92 -29.71 -18.89
C PRO A 245 8.27 -29.98 -19.54
N GLY A 246 9.32 -29.54 -18.86
CA GLY A 246 10.70 -29.77 -19.25
C GLY A 246 11.47 -30.28 -18.04
N ASP A 247 12.22 -31.34 -18.22
CA ASP A 247 13.06 -31.93 -17.19
C ASP A 247 14.12 -30.90 -16.76
N LEU A 248 14.02 -30.45 -15.51
CA LEU A 248 15.11 -29.71 -14.88
C LEU A 248 16.27 -30.69 -14.68
N PRO A 249 17.50 -30.37 -15.14
CA PRO A 249 18.65 -31.21 -14.87
C PRO A 249 18.99 -31.08 -13.38
N VAL A 250 18.47 -31.99 -12.57
CA VAL A 250 18.95 -32.19 -11.20
C VAL A 250 20.31 -32.87 -11.34
N GLY A 251 21.38 -32.12 -11.10
CA GLY A 251 22.75 -32.64 -11.08
C GLY A 251 22.83 -33.85 -10.13
N GLN A 252 23.50 -34.91 -10.58
CA GLN A 252 23.69 -36.12 -9.79
C GLN A 252 24.36 -35.79 -8.45
N SER A 253 23.85 -36.36 -7.36
CA SER A 253 24.52 -36.33 -6.06
C SER A 253 25.84 -37.10 -6.15
N ALA A 254 26.97 -36.41 -5.96
CA ALA A 254 28.25 -37.05 -5.73
C ALA A 254 28.24 -37.73 -4.35
N ALA A 255 27.67 -38.93 -4.27
CA ALA A 255 28.06 -39.86 -3.24
C ALA A 255 29.52 -40.27 -3.52
N GLU A 256 30.34 -40.30 -2.48
CA GLU A 256 31.67 -40.93 -2.45
C GLU A 256 32.84 -40.11 -3.04
N VAL A 257 33.16 -38.98 -2.39
CA VAL A 257 34.54 -38.47 -2.38
C VAL A 257 35.00 -38.41 -0.93
N ARG A 258 35.84 -39.38 -0.54
CA ARG A 258 36.63 -39.32 0.69
C ARG A 258 37.56 -38.11 0.62
N GLN A 259 37.17 -37.00 1.23
CA GLN A 259 38.06 -35.86 1.43
C GLN A 259 38.99 -36.17 2.60
N HIS A 260 40.18 -36.68 2.27
CA HIS A 260 41.34 -36.55 3.15
C HIS A 260 41.71 -35.07 3.23
N VAL A 261 41.49 -34.48 4.39
CA VAL A 261 42.04 -33.16 4.74
C VAL A 261 43.54 -33.32 4.92
N ALA A 262 44.34 -32.78 4.01
CA ALA A 262 45.79 -32.65 4.16
C ALA A 262 46.09 -31.32 4.88
N LEU A 263 46.63 -31.40 6.10
CA LEU A 263 47.18 -30.25 6.82
C LEU A 263 48.61 -29.95 6.33
N PRO A 264 49.03 -28.67 6.23
CA PRO A 264 50.33 -28.32 5.70
C PRO A 264 51.45 -28.43 6.76
N GLY A 265 52.47 -29.24 6.46
CA GLY A 265 53.89 -29.00 6.79
C GLY A 265 54.38 -29.16 8.24
N GLY A 266 54.98 -30.31 8.55
CA GLY A 266 55.90 -30.51 9.69
C GLY A 266 56.71 -31.81 9.50
N GLN A 267 58.02 -31.75 9.73
CA GLN A 267 59.04 -32.76 9.35
C GLN A 267 58.89 -34.18 9.94
N PRO A 268 59.49 -35.22 9.34
CA PRO A 268 59.34 -36.61 9.78
C PRO A 268 60.24 -36.93 10.98
N GLY A 269 59.65 -37.51 12.03
CA GLY A 269 60.35 -38.17 13.14
C GLY A 269 59.92 -39.64 13.21
N ASP A 270 60.91 -40.53 13.33
CA ASP A 270 60.77 -41.99 13.37
C ASP A 270 60.07 -42.52 14.65
N PRO A 271 59.62 -43.80 14.65
CA PRO A 271 58.47 -44.27 15.44
C PRO A 271 58.83 -44.85 16.82
N LEU A 272 57.84 -44.88 17.72
CA LEU A 272 57.89 -45.72 18.93
C LEU A 272 56.63 -46.62 19.04
N PRO A 273 56.80 -47.88 19.51
CA PRO A 273 55.81 -48.94 19.37
C PRO A 273 54.93 -49.04 20.62
N GLY A 274 53.66 -49.41 20.46
CA GLY A 274 52.82 -49.72 21.62
C GLY A 274 51.39 -50.14 21.29
N GLY A 275 51.13 -51.44 21.38
CA GLY A 275 49.92 -51.93 22.04
C GLY A 275 48.63 -52.01 21.20
N ALA A 276 48.54 -53.10 20.44
CA ALA A 276 47.36 -53.83 19.99
C ALA A 276 46.28 -54.08 21.09
N PRO A 277 45.19 -54.86 20.83
CA PRO A 277 44.14 -54.84 19.79
C PRO A 277 42.74 -55.11 20.46
N PRO A 278 41.82 -55.96 19.95
CA PRO A 278 40.99 -55.94 18.73
C PRO A 278 39.48 -55.83 19.11
N PHE A 279 38.52 -55.73 18.19
CA PHE A 279 37.65 -56.80 17.68
C PHE A 279 36.58 -56.05 16.86
N GLY A 280 36.27 -56.33 15.60
CA GLY A 280 36.07 -57.63 14.97
C GLY A 280 34.57 -57.87 14.88
N GLN A 281 33.95 -57.65 13.72
CA GLN A 281 32.68 -58.30 13.37
C GLN A 281 32.52 -58.36 11.84
N GLY A 282 32.53 -59.60 11.36
CA GLY A 282 32.19 -60.00 10.00
C GLY A 282 30.67 -60.17 9.78
N PRO A 283 30.25 -60.76 8.66
CA PRO A 283 29.04 -60.36 7.94
C PRO A 283 27.87 -61.36 7.97
N GLY A 284 26.61 -60.85 7.95
CA GLY A 284 25.30 -61.42 7.50
C GLY A 284 24.95 -62.91 7.73
N PRO A 285 23.84 -63.45 7.18
CA PRO A 285 22.50 -62.90 6.90
C PRO A 285 21.33 -63.81 7.43
N GLY A 286 20.08 -63.31 7.38
CA GLY A 286 18.88 -64.14 7.04
C GLY A 286 18.00 -64.75 8.17
N GLY A 287 16.68 -64.49 8.08
CA GLY A 287 15.63 -65.50 8.28
C GLY A 287 14.72 -65.41 9.53
N ARG A 288 13.42 -65.09 9.29
CA ARG A 288 12.13 -65.57 9.87
C ARG A 288 12.07 -65.89 11.40
N GLU A 289 11.10 -65.40 12.18
CA GLU A 289 9.70 -65.86 12.30
C GLU A 289 8.94 -64.90 13.26
N VAL A 290 7.85 -64.27 12.82
CA VAL A 290 6.43 -64.44 13.28
C VAL A 290 6.23 -64.97 14.71
N ARG A 291 5.65 -64.15 15.59
CA ARG A 291 4.56 -64.55 16.52
C ARG A 291 3.83 -63.36 17.17
N ASP A 292 2.52 -63.37 16.93
CA ASP A 292 1.36 -62.96 17.74
C ASP A 292 1.33 -61.71 18.65
N HIS A 293 0.33 -60.87 18.31
CA HIS A 293 -0.45 -59.93 19.12
C HIS A 293 -1.11 -60.60 20.36
N PRO A 294 -1.58 -59.87 21.40
CA PRO A 294 -2.54 -58.74 21.25
C PRO A 294 -2.50 -57.62 22.29
N GLY A 295 -3.26 -56.55 21.99
CA GLY A 295 -4.03 -55.81 23.00
C GLY A 295 -3.48 -54.44 23.41
N GLY A 296 -4.18 -53.38 23.01
CA GLY A 296 -3.97 -52.04 23.56
C GLY A 296 -4.57 -50.92 22.72
N ASP A 297 -5.89 -50.97 22.51
CA ASP A 297 -6.68 -49.82 22.07
C ASP A 297 -6.71 -48.78 23.21
N LEU A 298 -6.56 -47.49 22.89
CA LEU A 298 -7.35 -46.36 23.42
C LEU A 298 -6.70 -45.04 22.93
N ARG A 299 -7.40 -44.42 21.97
CA ARG A 299 -7.59 -42.98 21.71
C ARG A 299 -6.45 -42.01 21.95
#